data_AF-A4G1L2-F1
#
_entry.id   AF-A4G1L2-F1
#
_cell.length_a   1.000
_cell.length_b   1.000
_cell.length_c   1.000
_cell.angle_alpha   90.00
_cell.angle_beta   90.00
_cell.angle_gamma   90.00
#
_symmetry.space_group_name_H-M   'P 1'
#
loop_
_entity.id
_entity.type
_entity.pdbx_description
1 polymer ?
#
loop_
_entity_poly.entity_id
_entity_poly.type
_entity_poly.pdbx_seq_one_letter_code
_entity_poly.pdbx_strand_id
1 'polypeptide(L)'
;MNMLHTLSGPTDPGAARPEDLGYPLDIVTHLSNGEASHILHTQHGRQVQLFIDALQMKQPVSHDVAASFLELLFKDTIPAGASQMAAHMHKSQWEQYLNTPETLDEIARRATVFFNSEEGVELGNFYTRIISRTTD
;
A
#
# COMPACT_ATOMS: atom_id res chain seq x y z
N MET A 1 41.96 27.61 -52.68
CA MET A 1 40.70 27.73 -53.43
C MET A 1 39.62 26.95 -52.68
N ASN A 2 38.53 27.62 -52.32
CA ASN A 2 37.32 27.08 -51.69
C ASN A 2 36.60 26.08 -52.62
N MET A 3 35.85 25.09 -52.08
CA MET A 3 34.39 25.18 -51.86
C MET A 3 33.72 23.87 -51.37
N LEU A 4 33.02 23.99 -50.22
CA LEU A 4 31.68 23.49 -49.78
C LEU A 4 31.23 22.03 -50.05
N HIS A 5 30.91 21.23 -49.03
CA HIS A 5 29.71 21.20 -48.12
C HIS A 5 28.43 20.63 -48.74
N THR A 6 27.93 19.53 -48.15
CA THR A 6 26.58 19.46 -47.53
C THR A 6 26.36 18.07 -46.91
N LEU A 7 26.25 17.98 -45.58
CA LEU A 7 25.48 16.94 -44.87
C LEU A 7 25.06 17.51 -43.51
N SER A 8 23.80 17.96 -43.51
CA SER A 8 22.76 17.80 -42.50
C SER A 8 23.12 17.78 -41.00
N GLY A 9 22.58 18.79 -40.30
CA GLY A 9 22.01 18.65 -38.95
C GLY A 9 22.93 19.08 -37.80
N PRO A 10 22.52 20.04 -36.94
CA PRO A 10 23.27 20.38 -35.76
C PRO A 10 23.21 19.20 -34.77
N THR A 11 24.38 18.63 -34.48
CA THR A 11 24.64 17.88 -33.26
C THR A 11 24.41 18.85 -32.10
N ASP A 12 23.23 18.82 -31.50
CA ASP A 12 22.97 19.46 -30.21
C ASP A 12 23.76 18.69 -29.14
N PRO A 13 24.80 19.27 -28.52
CA PRO A 13 25.53 18.67 -27.42
C PRO A 13 24.98 19.28 -26.13
N GLY A 14 23.69 19.08 -25.83
CA GLY A 14 23.02 19.81 -24.76
C GLY A 14 21.99 19.04 -23.94
N ALA A 15 21.56 17.85 -24.37
CA ALA A 15 20.70 17.02 -23.54
C ALA A 15 21.55 16.01 -22.75
N ALA A 16 21.98 16.41 -21.54
CA ALA A 16 22.44 15.45 -20.55
C ALA A 16 21.39 14.35 -20.44
N ARG A 17 21.78 13.10 -20.72
CA ARG A 17 20.92 11.96 -20.47
C ARG A 17 20.65 11.96 -18.95
N PRO A 18 19.44 11.63 -18.47
CA PRO A 18 19.09 11.72 -17.05
C PRO A 18 20.04 10.92 -16.13
N GLU A 19 20.76 9.95 -16.69
CA GLU A 19 21.86 9.17 -16.10
C GLU A 19 23.13 9.98 -15.75
N ASP A 20 23.36 11.15 -16.37
CA ASP A 20 24.56 12.00 -16.16
C ASP A 20 24.37 13.06 -15.06
N LEU A 21 23.13 13.32 -14.64
CA LEU A 21 22.79 14.35 -13.66
C LEU A 21 22.73 13.85 -12.21
N GLY A 22 23.14 12.61 -11.94
CA GLY A 22 23.17 12.06 -10.58
C GLY A 22 21.80 11.94 -9.91
N TYR A 23 20.71 12.05 -10.67
CA TYR A 23 19.38 11.74 -10.15
C TYR A 23 19.31 10.23 -9.94
N PRO A 24 18.89 9.75 -8.75
CA PRO A 24 18.58 8.35 -8.60
C PRO A 24 17.54 8.02 -9.66
N LEU A 25 17.87 7.05 -10.50
CA LEU A 25 16.93 6.40 -11.41
C LEU A 25 15.98 5.55 -10.55
N ASP A 26 15.29 6.16 -9.58
CA ASP A 26 14.06 5.63 -9.01
C ASP A 26 13.00 5.80 -10.11
N ILE A 27 13.17 5.02 -11.19
CA ILE A 27 12.04 4.48 -11.92
C ILE A 27 11.37 3.61 -10.87
N VAL A 28 10.52 4.23 -10.07
CA VAL A 28 9.54 3.54 -9.26
C VAL A 28 8.81 2.67 -10.27
N THR A 29 9.17 1.39 -10.33
CA THR A 29 8.62 0.49 -11.33
C THR A 29 7.13 0.46 -11.06
N HIS A 30 6.36 1.05 -11.98
CA HIS A 30 4.92 1.07 -11.94
C HIS A 30 4.45 -0.37 -11.84
N LEU A 31 3.66 -0.67 -10.82
CA LEU A 31 3.07 -1.98 -10.63
C LEU A 31 1.68 -1.97 -11.25
N SER A 32 1.32 -3.03 -11.97
CA SER A 32 -0.09 -3.24 -12.27
C SER A 32 -0.87 -3.49 -10.97
N ASN A 33 -2.18 -3.21 -10.99
CA ASN A 33 -3.05 -3.50 -9.85
C ASN A 33 -2.98 -4.96 -9.39
N GLY A 34 -2.81 -5.90 -10.33
CA GLY A 34 -2.65 -7.32 -10.03
C GLY A 34 -1.33 -7.63 -9.34
N GLU A 35 -0.22 -7.04 -9.79
CA GLU A 35 1.10 -7.23 -9.15
C GLU A 35 1.14 -6.61 -7.75
N ALA A 36 0.55 -5.43 -7.57
CA ALA A 36 0.47 -4.79 -6.26
C ALA A 36 -0.37 -5.60 -5.28
N SER A 37 -1.56 -6.07 -5.68
CA SER A 37 -2.38 -6.94 -4.83
C SER A 37 -1.63 -8.24 -4.50
N HIS A 38 -0.98 -8.86 -5.48
CA HIS A 38 -0.15 -10.04 -5.22
C HIS A 38 0.94 -9.77 -4.18
N ILE A 39 1.66 -8.64 -4.27
CA ILE A 39 2.69 -8.25 -3.30
C ILE A 39 2.07 -8.01 -1.91
N LEU A 40 0.96 -7.30 -1.82
CA LEU A 40 0.30 -7.00 -0.54
C LEU A 40 -0.18 -8.27 0.19
N HIS A 41 -0.59 -9.28 -0.55
CA HIS A 41 -1.13 -10.53 0.01
C HIS A 41 -0.06 -11.59 0.29
N THR A 42 1.10 -11.50 -0.36
CA THR A 42 2.19 -12.50 -0.22
C THR A 42 3.39 -12.00 0.57
N GLN A 43 3.64 -10.69 0.60
CA GLN A 43 4.75 -10.08 1.34
C GLN A 43 4.25 -9.45 2.64
N HIS A 44 5.17 -9.27 3.61
CA HIS A 44 4.85 -8.73 4.94
C HIS A 44 3.84 -9.54 5.77
N GLY A 45 3.79 -10.87 5.56
CA GLY A 45 2.86 -11.74 6.30
C GLY A 45 3.02 -11.74 7.82
N ARG A 46 4.20 -11.37 8.34
CA ARG A 46 4.39 -11.15 9.78
C ARG A 46 3.57 -9.96 10.28
N GLN A 47 3.63 -8.81 9.60
CA GLN A 47 2.95 -7.59 10.03
C GLN A 47 1.43 -7.72 9.88
N VAL A 48 0.96 -8.44 8.85
CA VAL A 48 -0.45 -8.80 8.72
C VAL A 48 -0.88 -9.75 9.85
N GLN A 49 -0.04 -10.73 10.22
CA GLN A 49 -0.33 -11.59 11.37
C GLN A 49 -0.39 -10.81 12.69
N LEU A 50 0.53 -9.86 12.90
CA LEU A 50 0.52 -8.98 14.08
C LEU A 50 -0.76 -8.13 14.13
N PHE A 51 -1.24 -7.65 12.98
CA PHE A 51 -2.53 -6.98 12.90
C PHE A 51 -3.67 -7.91 13.34
N ILE A 52 -3.74 -9.14 12.81
CA ILE A 52 -4.76 -10.14 13.17
C ILE A 52 -4.73 -10.43 14.67
N ASP A 53 -3.54 -10.64 15.23
CA ASP A 53 -3.35 -10.93 16.65
C ASP A 53 -3.78 -9.74 17.53
N ALA A 54 -3.52 -8.51 17.08
CA ALA A 54 -3.92 -7.29 17.77
C ALA A 54 -5.43 -7.06 17.79
N LEU A 55 -6.19 -7.63 16.85
CA LEU A 55 -7.65 -7.60 16.90
C LEU A 55 -8.19 -8.39 18.10
N GLN A 56 -7.42 -9.37 18.61
CA GLN A 56 -7.77 -10.22 19.73
C GLN A 56 -9.17 -10.84 19.57
N MET A 57 -9.49 -11.25 18.34
CA MET A 57 -10.76 -11.90 18.05
C MET A 57 -10.78 -13.30 18.64
N LYS A 58 -11.94 -13.75 19.14
CA LYS A 58 -12.13 -15.12 19.63
C LYS A 58 -11.79 -16.16 18.56
N GLN A 59 -12.19 -15.86 17.33
CA GLN A 59 -11.80 -16.60 16.14
C GLN A 59 -11.04 -15.66 15.23
N PRO A 60 -9.71 -15.80 15.12
CA PRO A 60 -8.92 -14.99 14.21
C PRO A 60 -9.41 -15.15 12.76
N VAL A 61 -9.46 -14.04 12.04
CA VAL A 61 -9.68 -14.06 10.58
C VAL A 61 -8.47 -14.69 9.87
N SER A 62 -8.68 -15.17 8.65
CA SER A 62 -7.57 -15.65 7.83
C SER A 62 -6.68 -14.49 7.39
N HIS A 63 -5.43 -14.81 7.07
CA HIS A 63 -4.48 -13.84 6.51
C HIS A 63 -5.03 -13.14 5.26
N ASP A 64 -5.67 -13.89 4.39
CA ASP A 64 -6.25 -13.39 3.13
C ASP A 64 -7.38 -12.37 3.37
N VAL A 65 -8.26 -12.65 4.35
CA VAL A 65 -9.33 -11.71 4.76
C VAL A 65 -8.73 -10.43 5.33
N ALA A 66 -7.70 -10.53 6.17
CA ALA A 66 -7.02 -9.38 6.74
C ALA A 66 -6.30 -8.56 5.66
N ALA A 67 -5.52 -9.20 4.78
CA ALA A 67 -4.80 -8.53 3.70
C ALA A 67 -5.75 -7.83 2.72
N SER A 68 -6.84 -8.48 2.34
CA SER A 68 -7.90 -7.88 1.51
C SER A 68 -8.52 -6.64 2.16
N PHE A 69 -8.81 -6.73 3.46
CA PHE A 69 -9.34 -5.59 4.21
C PHE A 69 -8.34 -4.43 4.27
N LEU A 70 -7.07 -4.71 4.57
CA LEU A 70 -6.00 -3.72 4.60
C LEU A 70 -5.81 -3.07 3.23
N GLU A 71 -5.80 -3.84 2.15
CA GLU A 71 -5.70 -3.32 0.79
C GLU A 71 -6.84 -2.35 0.48
N LEU A 72 -8.08 -2.74 0.79
CA LEU A 72 -9.25 -1.86 0.62
C LEU A 72 -9.15 -0.61 1.49
N LEU A 73 -8.71 -0.76 2.74
CA LEU A 73 -8.56 0.34 3.69
C LEU A 73 -7.57 1.38 3.19
N PHE A 74 -6.38 0.95 2.76
CA PHE A 74 -5.33 1.85 2.29
C PHE A 74 -5.57 2.39 0.87
N LYS A 75 -6.43 1.75 0.07
CA LYS A 75 -6.89 2.29 -1.22
C LYS A 75 -7.96 3.38 -1.07
N ASP A 76 -8.88 3.23 -0.11
CA ASP A 76 -9.98 4.18 0.07
C ASP A 76 -9.51 5.44 0.81
N THR A 77 -9.07 5.31 2.07
CA THR A 77 -8.48 6.38 2.89
C THR A 77 -7.96 5.76 4.21
N ILE A 78 -6.82 6.24 4.72
CA ILE A 78 -6.33 5.86 6.06
C ILE A 78 -7.33 6.38 7.11
N PRO A 79 -8.07 5.50 7.83
CA PRO A 79 -9.11 5.95 8.74
C PRO A 79 -8.50 6.74 9.91
N ALA A 80 -9.04 7.92 10.20
CA ALA A 80 -8.54 8.78 11.27
C ALA A 80 -8.99 8.34 12.69
N GLY A 81 -9.74 7.24 12.81
CA GLY A 81 -10.20 6.73 14.11
C GLY A 81 -11.13 5.53 14.04
N ALA A 82 -11.48 5.01 15.23
CA ALA A 82 -12.22 3.76 15.40
C ALA A 82 -13.59 3.73 14.72
N SER A 83 -14.33 4.84 14.68
CA SER A 83 -15.65 4.86 14.00
C SER A 83 -15.54 4.71 12.48
N GLN A 84 -14.50 5.29 11.86
CA GLN A 84 -14.25 5.10 10.43
C GLN A 84 -13.79 3.67 10.16
N MET A 85 -12.90 3.14 11.00
CA MET A 85 -12.48 1.73 10.95
C MET A 85 -13.67 0.78 11.03
N ALA A 86 -14.60 1.00 11.98
CA ALA A 86 -15.81 0.20 12.12
C ALA A 86 -16.70 0.29 10.87
N ALA A 87 -16.82 1.47 10.26
CA ALA A 87 -17.56 1.65 9.01
C ALA A 87 -16.91 0.89 7.84
N HIS A 88 -15.58 0.84 7.75
CA HIS A 88 -14.89 0.01 6.73
C HIS A 88 -15.08 -1.48 6.99
N MET A 89 -15.01 -1.92 8.24
CA MET A 89 -15.27 -3.31 8.62
C MET A 89 -16.72 -3.71 8.28
N HIS A 90 -17.69 -2.84 8.57
CA HIS A 90 -19.10 -3.02 8.18
C HIS A 90 -19.28 -3.13 6.67
N LYS A 91 -18.67 -2.20 5.90
CA LYS A 91 -18.68 -2.25 4.42
C LYS A 91 -18.06 -3.54 3.88
N SER A 92 -17.08 -4.10 4.59
CA SER A 92 -16.40 -5.35 4.26
C SER A 92 -17.09 -6.58 4.86
N GLN A 93 -18.28 -6.42 5.43
CA GLN A 93 -19.11 -7.48 6.02
C GLN A 93 -18.39 -8.28 7.12
N TRP A 94 -17.60 -7.62 7.96
CA TRP A 94 -16.81 -8.28 9.00
C TRP A 94 -17.65 -8.86 10.15
N GLU A 95 -18.94 -8.53 10.24
CA GLU A 95 -19.86 -9.08 11.24
C GLU A 95 -19.93 -10.61 11.19
N GLN A 96 -19.73 -11.19 10.01
CA GLN A 96 -19.74 -12.64 9.83
C GLN A 96 -18.59 -13.35 10.56
N TYR A 97 -17.52 -12.62 10.91
CA TYR A 97 -16.35 -13.16 11.61
C TYR A 97 -16.42 -12.94 13.13
N LEU A 98 -17.44 -12.22 13.62
CA LEU A 98 -17.60 -11.95 15.05
C LEU A 98 -18.22 -13.13 15.78
N ASN A 99 -17.75 -13.39 17.00
CA ASN A 99 -18.39 -14.31 17.92
C ASN A 99 -19.00 -13.54 19.09
N THR A 100 -20.27 -13.79 19.43
CA THR A 100 -20.92 -13.13 20.58
C THR A 100 -20.06 -13.29 21.86
N PRO A 101 -19.83 -12.21 22.64
CA PRO A 101 -20.40 -10.87 22.55
C PRO A 101 -19.54 -9.81 21.83
N GLU A 102 -18.62 -10.20 20.94
CA GLU A 102 -17.77 -9.27 20.19
C GLU A 102 -18.60 -8.31 19.31
N THR A 103 -18.13 -7.07 19.18
CA THR A 103 -18.75 -6.04 18.33
C THR A 103 -17.73 -5.41 17.40
N LEU A 104 -18.19 -4.90 16.25
CA LEU A 104 -17.31 -4.20 15.32
C LEU A 104 -16.63 -2.98 15.96
N ASP A 105 -17.31 -2.22 16.80
CA ASP A 105 -16.71 -1.09 17.52
C ASP A 105 -15.53 -1.51 18.40
N GLU A 106 -15.62 -2.68 19.04
CA GLU A 106 -14.52 -3.21 19.84
C GLU A 106 -13.32 -3.61 18.98
N ILE A 107 -13.56 -4.36 17.91
CA ILE A 107 -12.51 -4.80 16.98
C ILE A 107 -11.87 -3.59 16.28
N ALA A 108 -12.66 -2.62 15.85
CA ALA A 108 -12.21 -1.40 15.20
C ALA A 108 -11.36 -0.52 16.12
N ARG A 109 -11.71 -0.44 17.40
CA ARG A 109 -10.90 0.24 18.42
C ARG A 109 -9.54 -0.43 18.57
N ARG A 110 -9.49 -1.76 18.65
CA ARG A 110 -8.23 -2.51 18.75
C ARG A 110 -7.38 -2.35 17.49
N ALA A 111 -7.99 -2.40 16.30
CA ALA A 111 -7.32 -2.10 15.04
C ALA A 111 -6.73 -0.68 15.02
N THR A 112 -7.46 0.32 15.52
CA THR A 112 -6.97 1.70 15.61
C THR A 112 -5.79 1.82 16.58
N VAL A 113 -5.82 1.11 17.71
CA VAL A 113 -4.68 1.04 18.64
C VAL A 113 -3.47 0.42 17.96
N PHE A 114 -3.65 -0.66 17.19
CA PHE A 114 -2.57 -1.27 16.41
C PHE A 114 -1.96 -0.29 15.42
N PHE A 115 -2.76 0.46 14.65
CA PHE A 115 -2.22 1.45 13.70
C PHE A 115 -1.49 2.63 14.36
N ASN A 116 -1.66 2.84 15.67
CA ASN A 116 -0.89 3.79 16.45
C ASN A 116 0.41 3.20 17.03
N SER A 117 0.67 1.89 16.87
CA SER A 117 1.93 1.24 17.27
C SER A 117 2.99 1.33 16.15
N GLU A 118 4.24 1.03 16.49
CA GLU A 118 5.34 1.00 15.51
C GLU A 118 5.08 0.00 14.38
N GLU A 119 4.58 -1.19 14.73
CA GLU A 119 4.25 -2.25 13.77
C GLU A 119 3.10 -1.85 12.85
N GLY A 120 2.11 -1.13 13.37
CA GLY A 120 1.02 -0.59 12.57
C GLY A 120 1.46 0.51 11.61
N VAL A 121 2.37 1.38 12.05
CA VAL A 121 3.00 2.39 11.18
C VAL A 121 3.83 1.73 10.08
N GLU A 122 4.60 0.69 10.40
CA GLU A 122 5.38 -0.08 9.41
C GLU A 122 4.46 -0.74 8.38
N LEU A 123 3.39 -1.40 8.83
CA LEU A 123 2.40 -2.02 7.94
C LEU A 123 1.74 -0.98 7.04
N GLY A 124 1.33 0.16 7.59
CA GLY A 124 0.71 1.24 6.82
C GLY A 124 1.66 1.86 5.78
N ASN A 125 2.93 2.04 6.14
CA ASN A 125 3.96 2.51 5.21
C ASN A 125 4.21 1.51 4.08
N PHE A 126 4.22 0.21 4.37
CA PHE A 126 4.34 -0.83 3.36
C PHE A 126 3.16 -0.79 2.37
N TYR A 127 1.92 -0.82 2.88
CA TYR A 127 0.72 -0.79 2.03
C TYR A 127 0.65 0.49 1.19
N THR A 128 0.88 1.64 1.81
CA THR A 128 0.89 2.95 1.12
C THR A 128 1.96 2.99 0.04
N ARG A 129 3.17 2.47 0.30
CA ARG A 129 4.25 2.42 -0.68
C ARG A 129 3.89 1.56 -1.88
N ILE A 130 3.28 0.39 -1.69
CA ILE A 130 2.91 -0.49 -2.80
C ILE A 130 1.76 0.11 -3.62
N ILE A 131 0.72 0.64 -2.95
CA ILE A 131 -0.43 1.27 -3.62
C ILE A 131 0.00 2.55 -4.37
N SER A 132 0.93 3.34 -3.84
CA SER A 132 1.44 4.53 -4.54
C SER A 132 2.17 4.19 -5.86
N ARG A 133 2.50 2.92 -6.09
CA ARG A 133 3.16 2.43 -7.32
C ARG A 133 2.16 1.93 -8.37
N THR A 134 0.89 1.76 -7.99
CA THR A 134 -0.19 1.50 -8.95
C THR A 134 -0.74 2.86 -9.36
N THR A 135 -0.25 3.38 -10.48
CA THR A 135 -0.79 4.61 -11.05
C THR A 135 -2.17 4.32 -11.62
N ASP A 136 -3.12 5.21 -11.34
CA ASP A 136 -4.43 5.29 -12.01
C ASP A 136 -4.26 5.50 -13.53
#